data_AF-A0A967WS09-F1
#
_entry.id   AF-A0A967WS09-F1
#
_cell.length_a   1.000
_cell.length_b   1.000
_cell.length_c   1.000
_cell.angle_alpha   90.00
_cell.angle_beta   90.00
_cell.angle_gamma   90.00
#
_symmetry.space_group_name_H-M   'P 1'
#
loop_
_entity.id
_entity.type
_entity.pdbx_description
1 polymer ?
#
loop_
_entity_poly.entity_id
_entity_poly.type
_entity_poly.pdbx_seq_one_letter_code
_entity_poly.pdbx_strand_id
1 'polypeptide(L)'
;MAESTKVNAIGAALVVGGGIAGVQAALDLADSGVKVFLAEREPAIGGKMAQLDKTFPTNDCAMCILSPKLVEADRHRNIEILTNSDLLRLDGEAGQFTATIRRRPRYISLEDCTACDDCAQVCPVTVPSEFNEGLSKRTATFKSYPQAVPSAYVISKKGTSPCKFTCPADTSAQGYIALISEKRYEEALEVIKQYNPFPATVGRVCHHPCETECNRGKLDSPV
;
A
#
# COMPACT_ATOMS: atom_id res chain seq x y z
N MET A 1 35.82 -6.98 36.56
CA MET A 1 34.38 -6.85 36.85
C MET A 1 33.91 -5.60 36.14
N ALA A 2 33.34 -5.74 34.94
CA ALA A 2 32.80 -4.62 34.18
C ALA A 2 31.38 -4.34 34.70
N GLU A 3 31.20 -3.17 35.27
CA GLU A 3 29.99 -2.71 35.91
C GLU A 3 28.93 -2.44 34.83
N SER A 4 27.97 -3.36 34.73
CA SER A 4 26.81 -3.25 33.82
C SER A 4 26.03 -2.00 34.18
N THR A 5 26.19 -0.96 33.36
CA THR A 5 25.44 0.28 33.47
C THR A 5 23.97 -0.08 33.25
N LYS A 6 23.11 0.07 34.27
CA LYS A 6 21.67 -0.19 34.16
C LYS A 6 21.07 0.79 33.16
N VAL A 7 20.98 0.35 31.91
CA VAL A 7 20.26 1.02 30.84
C VAL A 7 18.77 1.01 31.22
N ASN A 8 18.17 2.18 31.46
CA ASN A 8 16.72 2.30 31.62
C ASN A 8 16.09 1.90 30.29
N ALA A 9 15.58 0.67 30.21
CA ALA A 9 14.93 0.15 29.02
C ALA A 9 13.66 0.96 28.75
N ILE A 10 13.51 1.41 27.51
CA ILE A 10 12.26 2.01 27.05
C ILE A 10 11.21 0.89 27.07
N GLY A 11 10.09 1.10 27.75
CA GLY A 11 9.02 0.09 27.92
C GLY A 11 8.22 -0.21 26.64
N ALA A 12 8.87 -0.14 25.47
CA ALA A 12 8.25 -0.37 24.16
C ALA A 12 9.05 -1.35 23.30
N ALA A 13 8.35 -2.11 22.47
CA ALA A 13 8.90 -3.06 21.52
C ALA A 13 8.47 -2.72 20.09
N LEU A 14 9.35 -2.96 19.12
CA LEU A 14 9.04 -2.88 17.69
C LEU A 14 9.03 -4.29 17.11
N VAL A 15 7.90 -4.69 16.53
CA VAL A 15 7.75 -5.94 15.79
C VAL A 15 7.75 -5.61 14.30
N VAL A 16 8.64 -6.26 13.53
CA VAL A 16 8.77 -6.04 12.09
C VAL A 16 8.16 -7.24 11.35
N GLY A 17 7.11 -6.98 10.59
CA GLY A 17 6.34 -7.97 9.84
C GLY A 17 5.05 -8.36 10.56
N GLY A 18 3.91 -8.11 9.93
CA GLY A 18 2.57 -8.40 10.41
C GLY A 18 2.02 -9.76 9.96
N GLY A 19 2.88 -10.75 9.74
CA GLY A 19 2.42 -12.15 9.57
C GLY A 19 1.94 -12.76 10.89
N ILE A 20 1.45 -14.01 10.87
CA ILE A 20 0.96 -14.71 12.07
C ILE A 20 1.97 -14.70 13.24
N ALA A 21 3.26 -14.85 12.95
CA ALA A 21 4.31 -14.83 13.98
C ALA A 21 4.46 -13.44 14.62
N GLY A 22 4.49 -12.37 13.81
CA GLY A 22 4.63 -11.02 14.33
C GLY A 22 3.37 -10.53 15.04
N VAL A 23 2.19 -10.89 14.53
CA VAL A 23 0.92 -10.58 15.20
C VAL A 23 0.85 -11.27 16.56
N GLN A 24 1.22 -12.56 16.65
CA GLN A 24 1.25 -13.24 17.95
C GLN A 24 2.27 -12.63 18.90
N ALA A 25 3.49 -12.36 18.44
CA ALA A 25 4.51 -11.73 19.26
C ALA A 25 4.07 -10.34 19.76
N ALA A 26 3.38 -9.57 18.92
CA ALA A 26 2.83 -8.28 19.31
C ALA A 26 1.74 -8.42 20.37
N LEU A 27 0.83 -9.37 20.24
CA LEU A 27 -0.22 -9.66 21.23
C LEU A 27 0.38 -10.08 22.57
N ASP A 28 1.28 -11.07 22.59
CA ASP A 28 1.88 -11.58 23.82
C ASP A 28 2.64 -10.49 24.61
N LEU A 29 3.38 -9.63 23.90
CA LEU A 29 4.08 -8.48 24.49
C LEU A 29 3.09 -7.42 25.00
N ALA A 30 2.04 -7.16 24.25
CA ALA A 30 1.05 -6.14 24.57
C ALA A 30 0.17 -6.53 25.77
N ASP A 31 -0.19 -7.80 25.89
CA ASP A 31 -0.89 -8.40 27.03
C ASP A 31 -0.03 -8.39 28.30
N SER A 32 1.29 -8.48 28.13
CA SER A 32 2.27 -8.31 29.20
C SER A 32 2.46 -6.84 29.63
N GLY A 33 1.72 -5.90 29.02
CA GLY A 33 1.74 -4.48 29.35
C GLY A 33 2.81 -3.65 28.64
N VAL A 34 3.51 -4.23 27.65
CA VAL A 34 4.52 -3.51 26.84
C VAL A 34 3.85 -2.76 25.70
N LYS A 35 4.25 -1.51 25.43
CA LYS A 35 3.78 -0.79 24.23
C LYS A 35 4.45 -1.40 22.99
N VAL A 36 3.68 -1.84 22.00
CA VAL A 36 4.18 -2.46 20.79
C VAL A 36 3.88 -1.59 19.57
N PHE A 37 4.89 -1.38 18.73
CA PHE A 37 4.73 -0.89 17.37
C PHE A 37 4.83 -2.08 16.42
N LEU A 38 3.81 -2.32 15.60
CA LEU A 38 3.78 -3.40 14.62
C LEU A 38 3.96 -2.81 13.22
N ALA A 39 5.17 -2.87 12.68
CA ALA A 39 5.49 -2.36 11.34
C ALA A 39 5.24 -3.43 10.28
N GLU A 40 4.31 -3.15 9.37
CA GLU A 40 4.00 -4.01 8.22
C GLU A 40 4.27 -3.25 6.92
N ARG A 41 5.04 -3.90 6.03
CA ARG A 41 5.39 -3.37 4.73
C ARG A 41 4.17 -3.24 3.84
N GLU A 42 3.33 -4.27 3.81
CA GLU A 42 2.14 -4.33 2.99
C GLU A 42 1.01 -3.43 3.53
N PRO A 43 -0.06 -3.19 2.75
CA PRO A 43 -1.17 -2.36 3.19
C PRO A 43 -2.04 -2.99 4.27
N ALA A 44 -1.84 -4.26 4.60
CA ALA A 44 -2.58 -4.99 5.61
C ALA A 44 -1.70 -6.06 6.26
N ILE A 45 -1.96 -6.33 7.54
CA ILE A 45 -1.36 -7.45 8.28
C ILE A 45 -2.00 -8.78 7.83
N GLY A 46 -1.43 -9.92 8.24
CA GLY A 46 -1.87 -11.27 7.91
C GLY A 46 -0.78 -12.12 7.25
N GLY A 47 0.13 -11.49 6.51
CA GLY A 47 1.24 -12.15 5.82
C GLY A 47 0.76 -13.25 4.84
N LYS A 48 1.58 -14.28 4.63
CA LYS A 48 1.25 -15.35 3.67
C LYS A 48 0.17 -16.31 4.14
N MET A 49 -0.04 -16.42 5.46
CA MET A 49 -1.14 -17.23 6.00
C MET A 49 -2.50 -16.73 5.52
N ALA A 50 -2.66 -15.41 5.27
CA ALA A 50 -3.88 -14.85 4.71
C ALA A 50 -4.16 -15.34 3.27
N GLN A 51 -3.14 -15.76 2.52
CA GLN A 51 -3.28 -16.31 1.16
C GLN A 51 -3.68 -17.79 1.14
N LEU A 52 -3.55 -18.50 2.26
CA LEU A 52 -3.85 -19.93 2.33
C LEU A 52 -5.35 -20.15 2.50
N ASP A 53 -5.89 -21.19 1.85
CA ASP A 53 -7.26 -21.63 2.11
C ASP A 53 -7.33 -22.43 3.42
N LYS A 54 -6.50 -23.48 3.53
CA LYS A 54 -6.44 -24.38 4.69
C LYS A 54 -5.06 -24.47 5.32
N THR A 55 -5.03 -24.86 6.59
CA THR A 55 -3.79 -25.14 7.33
C THR A 55 -3.72 -26.60 7.78
N PHE A 56 -2.63 -27.30 7.43
CA PHE A 56 -2.34 -28.63 7.95
C PHE A 56 -1.95 -28.57 9.44
N PRO A 57 -2.12 -29.65 10.24
CA PRO A 57 -2.72 -30.94 9.89
C PRO A 57 -4.24 -30.98 10.05
N THR A 58 -4.85 -29.99 10.69
CA THR A 58 -6.29 -29.98 11.02
C THR A 58 -7.18 -29.68 9.82
N ASN A 59 -6.61 -29.11 8.74
CA ASN A 59 -7.34 -28.63 7.56
C ASN A 59 -8.42 -27.59 7.91
N ASP A 60 -8.18 -26.79 8.96
CA ASP A 60 -8.99 -25.63 9.28
C ASP A 60 -8.83 -24.54 8.22
N CYS A 61 -9.84 -23.71 8.05
CA CYS A 61 -9.74 -22.49 7.25
C CYS A 61 -8.69 -21.56 7.87
N ALA A 62 -7.67 -21.18 7.09
CA ALA A 62 -6.59 -20.33 7.59
C ALA A 62 -7.12 -18.97 8.09
N MET A 63 -8.09 -18.41 7.38
CA MET A 63 -8.71 -17.14 7.77
C MET A 63 -9.54 -17.24 9.06
N CYS A 64 -10.15 -18.40 9.35
CA CYS A 64 -10.92 -18.59 10.58
C CYS A 64 -10.04 -18.51 11.84
N ILE A 65 -8.80 -18.96 11.76
CA ILE A 65 -7.84 -18.90 12.88
C ILE A 65 -7.02 -17.61 12.89
N LEU A 66 -6.78 -17.01 11.72
CA LEU A 66 -5.97 -15.80 11.59
C LEU A 66 -6.78 -14.54 11.89
N SER A 67 -7.99 -14.41 11.33
CA SER A 67 -8.82 -13.19 11.40
C SER A 67 -9.05 -12.70 12.84
N PRO A 68 -9.40 -13.56 13.83
CA PRO A 68 -9.57 -13.11 15.20
C PRO A 68 -8.33 -12.42 15.77
N LYS A 69 -7.13 -12.96 15.51
CA LYS A 69 -5.85 -12.39 15.97
C LYS A 69 -5.54 -11.05 15.31
N LEU A 70 -5.86 -10.89 14.02
CA LEU A 70 -5.66 -9.62 13.32
C LEU A 70 -6.56 -8.53 13.91
N VAL A 71 -7.84 -8.84 14.14
CA VAL A 71 -8.81 -7.91 14.72
C VAL A 71 -8.46 -7.58 16.17
N GLU A 72 -7.99 -8.57 16.93
CA GLU A 72 -7.52 -8.38 18.30
C GLU A 72 -6.32 -7.43 18.34
N ALA A 73 -5.32 -7.64 17.47
CA ALA A 73 -4.15 -6.77 17.40
C ALA A 73 -4.50 -5.33 17.00
N ASP A 74 -5.46 -5.15 16.09
CA ASP A 74 -5.94 -3.82 15.64
C ASP A 74 -6.68 -3.05 16.73
N ARG A 75 -7.39 -3.77 17.61
CA ARG A 75 -8.16 -3.16 18.72
C ARG A 75 -7.36 -3.05 20.01
N HIS A 76 -6.17 -3.63 20.08
CA HIS A 76 -5.39 -3.68 21.30
C HIS A 76 -4.76 -2.31 21.61
N ARG A 77 -5.05 -1.75 22.79
CA ARG A 77 -4.62 -0.39 23.19
C ARG A 77 -3.10 -0.20 23.22
N ASN A 78 -2.38 -1.26 23.57
CA ASN A 78 -0.91 -1.25 23.61
C ASN A 78 -0.27 -1.57 22.26
N ILE A 79 -1.02 -1.85 21.19
CA ILE A 79 -0.47 -2.12 19.86
C ILE A 79 -0.75 -0.93 18.95
N GLU A 80 0.27 -0.45 18.25
CA GLU A 80 0.14 0.54 17.20
C GLU A 80 0.57 -0.06 15.87
N ILE A 81 -0.38 -0.26 14.97
CA ILE A 81 -0.13 -0.88 13.66
C ILE A 81 0.32 0.19 12.67
N LEU A 82 1.53 0.03 12.15
CA LEU A 82 2.13 0.87 11.13
C LEU A 82 2.12 0.10 9.80
N THR A 83 0.99 0.14 9.07
CA THR A 83 0.92 -0.42 7.71
C THR A 83 1.61 0.47 6.68
N ASN A 84 1.89 -0.08 5.49
CA ASN A 84 2.63 0.61 4.42
C ASN A 84 4.02 1.10 4.89
N SER A 85 4.64 0.46 5.89
CA SER A 85 5.80 0.99 6.59
C SER A 85 7.02 0.09 6.47
N ASP A 86 8.15 0.67 6.08
CA ASP A 86 9.45 -0.01 5.97
C ASP A 86 10.38 0.44 7.11
N LEU A 87 11.05 -0.48 7.78
CA LEU A 87 12.18 -0.15 8.66
C LEU A 87 13.40 0.20 7.79
N LEU A 88 13.89 1.43 7.89
CA LEU A 88 15.07 1.88 7.13
C LEU A 88 16.37 1.67 7.90
N ARG A 89 16.34 2.00 9.18
CA ARG A 89 17.53 2.01 10.03
C ARG A 89 17.16 1.73 11.47
N LEU A 90 18.03 1.02 12.16
CA LEU A 90 17.96 0.75 13.59
C LEU A 90 19.31 1.12 14.20
N ASP A 91 19.31 2.12 15.07
CA ASP A 91 20.50 2.60 15.77
C ASP A 91 20.35 2.33 17.27
N GLY A 92 21.47 2.22 18.00
CA GLY A 92 21.49 2.02 19.45
C GLY A 92 21.81 0.60 19.89
N GLU A 93 21.62 0.35 21.18
CA GLU A 93 21.95 -0.91 21.85
C GLU A 93 20.72 -1.53 22.52
N ALA A 94 20.85 -2.77 23.02
CA ALA A 94 19.76 -3.49 23.66
C ALA A 94 19.09 -2.66 24.77
N GLY A 95 17.78 -2.43 24.64
CA GLY A 95 16.98 -1.62 25.57
C GLY A 95 16.87 -0.13 25.21
N GLN A 96 17.68 0.37 24.28
CA GLN A 96 17.67 1.76 23.80
C GLN A 96 17.86 1.83 22.28
N PHE A 97 16.91 1.26 21.55
CA PHE A 97 16.89 1.35 20.11
C PHE A 97 16.15 2.60 19.63
N THR A 98 16.69 3.23 18.59
CA THR A 98 16.00 4.25 17.79
C THR A 98 15.77 3.68 16.39
N ALA A 99 14.50 3.50 16.03
CA ALA A 99 14.10 2.98 14.72
C ALA A 99 13.65 4.12 13.80
N THR A 100 14.19 4.16 12.59
CA THR A 100 13.73 5.06 11.52
C THR A 100 12.78 4.30 10.60
N ILE A 101 11.50 4.66 10.62
CA ILE A 101 10.45 4.00 9.84
C ILE A 101 9.97 4.92 8.71
N ARG A 102 9.93 4.41 7.49
CA ARG A 102 9.35 5.09 6.33
C ARG A 102 7.93 4.61 6.09
N ARG A 103 6.95 5.46 6.38
CA ARG A 103 5.54 5.21 6.05
C ARG A 103 5.23 5.70 4.64
N ARG A 104 4.93 4.77 3.73
CA ARG A 104 4.53 5.09 2.36
C ARG A 104 3.08 5.61 2.35
N PRO A 105 2.77 6.63 1.52
CA PRO A 105 1.41 7.16 1.44
C PRO A 105 0.45 6.09 0.92
N ARG A 106 -0.65 5.90 1.65
CA ARG A 106 -1.79 5.07 1.22
C ARG A 106 -2.64 5.75 0.14
N TYR A 107 -2.55 7.08 0.04
CA TYR A 107 -3.39 7.97 -0.77
C TYR A 107 -4.89 7.89 -0.47
N ILE A 108 -5.27 7.19 0.60
CA ILE A 108 -6.61 7.10 1.17
C ILE A 108 -6.44 7.26 2.68
N SER A 109 -7.22 8.15 3.28
CA SER A 109 -7.25 8.37 4.72
C SER A 109 -7.83 7.13 5.42
N LEU A 110 -7.15 6.64 6.47
CA LEU A 110 -7.67 5.52 7.27
C LEU A 110 -8.87 5.94 8.11
N GLU A 111 -8.97 7.22 8.47
CA GLU A 111 -10.04 7.76 9.31
C GLU A 111 -11.34 7.94 8.51
N ASP A 112 -11.22 8.34 7.23
CA ASP A 112 -12.38 8.61 6.37
C ASP A 112 -12.83 7.39 5.55
N CYS A 113 -11.98 6.37 5.41
CA CYS A 113 -12.28 5.20 4.58
C CYS A 113 -13.27 4.27 5.30
N THR A 114 -14.46 4.10 4.71
CA THR A 114 -15.49 3.17 5.19
C THR A 114 -15.39 1.76 4.59
N ALA A 115 -14.41 1.52 3.72
CA ALA A 115 -14.23 0.28 2.97
C ALA A 115 -15.46 -0.17 2.16
N CYS A 116 -16.19 0.77 1.55
CA CYS A 116 -17.41 0.53 0.77
C CYS A 116 -17.23 -0.08 -0.64
N ASP A 117 -15.99 -0.18 -1.14
CA ASP A 117 -15.65 -0.69 -2.49
C ASP A 117 -15.96 0.21 -3.70
N ASP A 118 -16.69 1.31 -3.53
CA ASP A 118 -17.08 2.21 -4.64
C ASP A 118 -15.89 2.66 -5.51
N CYS A 119 -14.77 3.01 -4.86
CA CYS A 119 -13.57 3.47 -5.57
C CYS A 119 -12.96 2.40 -6.50
N ALA A 120 -13.02 1.12 -6.11
CA ALA A 120 -12.44 0.04 -6.89
C ALA A 120 -13.31 -0.30 -8.09
N GLN A 121 -14.63 -0.19 -7.96
CA GLN A 121 -15.59 -0.43 -9.05
C GLN A 121 -15.45 0.58 -10.18
N VAL A 122 -15.19 1.85 -9.86
CA VAL A 122 -15.06 2.93 -10.87
C VAL A 122 -13.66 3.08 -11.45
N CYS A 123 -12.67 2.32 -10.96
CA CYS A 123 -11.27 2.50 -11.33
C CYS A 123 -10.99 1.94 -12.74
N PRO A 124 -10.54 2.77 -13.71
CA PRO A 124 -10.27 2.32 -15.08
C PRO A 124 -8.92 1.60 -15.23
N VAL A 125 -8.11 1.53 -14.17
CA VAL A 125 -6.75 0.98 -14.24
C VAL A 125 -6.73 -0.42 -13.64
N THR A 126 -6.45 -1.40 -14.50
CA THR A 126 -6.33 -2.80 -14.11
C THR A 126 -4.87 -3.25 -14.10
N VAL A 127 -4.45 -3.93 -13.04
CA VAL A 127 -3.09 -4.46 -12.82
C VAL A 127 -3.14 -5.90 -12.29
N PRO A 128 -2.07 -6.70 -12.44
CA PRO A 128 -1.98 -8.02 -11.79
C PRO A 128 -2.10 -7.91 -10.26
N SER A 129 -2.82 -8.85 -9.64
CA SER A 129 -2.96 -8.93 -8.18
C SER A 129 -1.74 -9.58 -7.56
N GLU A 130 -1.00 -8.85 -6.72
CA GLU A 130 0.14 -9.38 -5.97
C GLU A 130 -0.30 -10.41 -4.92
N PHE A 131 -1.48 -10.22 -4.30
CA PHE A 131 -2.02 -11.16 -3.33
C PHE A 131 -2.36 -12.52 -3.96
N ASN A 132 -2.84 -12.52 -5.20
CA ASN A 132 -3.15 -13.74 -5.96
C ASN A 132 -1.96 -14.20 -6.84
N GLU A 133 -0.74 -13.73 -6.56
CA GLU A 133 0.49 -14.13 -7.26
C GLU A 133 0.37 -13.98 -8.81
N GLY A 134 -0.33 -12.95 -9.27
CA GLY A 134 -0.54 -12.65 -10.69
C GLY A 134 -1.58 -13.51 -11.41
N LEU A 135 -2.23 -14.45 -10.72
CA LEU A 135 -3.25 -15.34 -11.31
C LEU A 135 -4.57 -14.62 -11.61
N SER A 136 -4.79 -13.46 -11.01
CA SER A 136 -5.95 -12.61 -11.29
C SER A 136 -5.55 -11.14 -11.37
N LYS A 137 -6.48 -10.34 -11.87
CA LYS A 137 -6.32 -8.89 -11.99
C LYS A 137 -7.03 -8.20 -10.82
N ARG A 138 -6.56 -7.02 -10.48
CA ARG A 138 -7.18 -6.07 -9.53
C ARG A 138 -7.12 -4.66 -10.11
N THR A 139 -7.87 -3.74 -9.53
CA THR A 139 -7.79 -2.34 -9.88
C THR A 139 -6.66 -1.61 -9.13
N ALA A 140 -6.31 -0.40 -9.57
CA ALA A 140 -5.25 0.38 -8.96
C ALA A 140 -5.58 0.81 -7.52
N THR A 141 -6.85 1.12 -7.23
CA THR A 141 -7.35 1.25 -5.85
C THR A 141 -7.96 -0.07 -5.41
N PHE A 142 -7.47 -0.65 -4.32
CA PHE A 142 -7.82 -2.00 -3.93
C PHE A 142 -7.76 -2.19 -2.41
N LYS A 143 -8.44 -3.23 -1.93
CA LYS A 143 -8.24 -3.80 -0.60
C LYS A 143 -7.39 -5.05 -0.74
N SER A 144 -6.37 -5.24 0.11
CA SER A 144 -5.38 -6.34 -0.05
C SER A 144 -6.03 -7.73 -0.16
N TYR A 145 -7.04 -7.97 0.67
CA TYR A 145 -7.90 -9.15 0.65
C TYR A 145 -9.21 -8.81 1.41
N PRO A 146 -10.30 -9.60 1.28
CA PRO A 146 -11.61 -9.18 1.79
C PRO A 146 -11.64 -8.91 3.31
N GLN A 147 -10.93 -9.71 4.10
CA GLN A 147 -10.82 -9.58 5.56
C GLN A 147 -9.59 -8.77 6.01
N ALA A 148 -9.03 -7.93 5.14
CA ALA A 148 -7.81 -7.18 5.46
C ALA A 148 -7.95 -6.28 6.69
N VAL A 149 -6.87 -6.23 7.48
CA VAL A 149 -6.73 -5.38 8.67
C VAL A 149 -5.50 -4.47 8.49
N PRO A 150 -5.62 -3.14 8.61
CA PRO A 150 -6.86 -2.38 8.78
C PRO A 150 -7.78 -2.56 7.57
N SER A 151 -9.09 -2.54 7.82
CA SER A 151 -10.10 -2.67 6.76
C SER A 151 -10.23 -1.37 5.99
N ALA A 152 -9.26 -1.09 5.11
CA ALA A 152 -9.21 0.12 4.31
C ALA A 152 -8.60 -0.14 2.93
N TYR A 153 -8.96 0.70 1.96
CA TYR A 153 -8.43 0.67 0.61
C TYR A 153 -7.05 1.36 0.54
N VAL A 154 -6.34 1.13 -0.55
CA VAL A 154 -5.07 1.76 -0.87
C VAL A 154 -4.98 2.00 -2.38
N ILE A 155 -4.35 3.10 -2.80
CA ILE A 155 -4.07 3.37 -4.22
C ILE A 155 -2.63 2.97 -4.54
N SER A 156 -2.46 2.03 -5.46
CA SER A 156 -1.15 1.68 -6.03
C SER A 156 -0.70 2.77 -6.99
N LYS A 157 0.28 3.58 -6.57
CA LYS A 157 0.89 4.62 -7.41
C LYS A 157 2.35 4.30 -7.66
N LYS A 158 2.67 3.88 -8.90
CA LYS A 158 4.05 3.57 -9.34
C LYS A 158 4.90 4.83 -9.60
N GLY A 159 4.29 6.01 -9.66
CA GLY A 159 4.95 7.28 -9.93
C GLY A 159 4.10 8.20 -10.79
N THR A 160 4.72 9.26 -11.33
CA THR A 160 4.14 10.12 -12.37
C THR A 160 4.66 9.66 -13.72
N SER A 161 3.79 9.48 -14.70
CA SER A 161 4.20 9.12 -16.06
C SER A 161 4.96 10.27 -16.73
N PRO A 162 5.94 9.99 -17.60
CA PRO A 162 6.61 11.02 -18.41
C PRO A 162 5.58 11.87 -19.17
N CYS A 163 4.54 11.24 -19.71
CA CYS A 163 3.46 11.92 -20.43
C CYS A 163 2.70 12.98 -19.63
N LYS A 164 2.67 12.88 -18.30
CA LYS A 164 2.12 13.94 -17.44
C LYS A 164 3.22 14.90 -16.99
N PHE A 165 4.38 14.37 -16.61
CA PHE A 165 5.47 15.15 -16.05
C PHE A 165 6.11 16.13 -17.03
N THR A 166 6.27 15.75 -18.30
CA THR A 166 6.91 16.60 -19.32
C THR A 166 5.92 17.43 -20.12
N CYS A 167 4.60 17.24 -19.90
CA CYS A 167 3.60 18.00 -20.63
C CYS A 167 3.55 19.44 -20.11
N PRO A 168 3.80 20.48 -20.93
CA PRO A 168 3.74 21.87 -20.48
C PRO A 168 2.33 22.32 -20.06
N ALA A 169 1.30 21.58 -20.46
CA ALA A 169 -0.09 21.82 -20.12
C ALA A 169 -0.56 20.98 -18.92
N ASP A 170 0.33 20.25 -18.24
CA ASP A 170 0.03 19.34 -17.12
C ASP A 170 -1.07 18.30 -17.37
N THR A 171 -1.38 18.04 -18.65
CA THR A 171 -2.47 17.14 -19.03
C THR A 171 -2.16 15.71 -18.60
N SER A 172 -3.18 15.02 -18.10
CA SER A 172 -3.03 13.65 -17.64
C SER A 172 -3.24 12.65 -18.77
N ALA A 173 -2.24 12.53 -19.67
CA ALA A 173 -2.27 11.59 -20.80
C ALA A 173 -2.63 10.16 -20.41
N GLN A 174 -1.96 9.64 -19.38
CA GLN A 174 -2.23 8.31 -18.84
C GLN A 174 -3.66 8.19 -18.27
N GLY A 175 -4.21 9.26 -17.69
CA GLY A 175 -5.53 9.25 -17.09
C GLY A 175 -6.65 9.14 -18.13
N TYR A 176 -6.65 10.02 -19.13
CA TYR A 176 -7.71 9.99 -20.15
C TYR A 176 -7.58 8.78 -21.08
N ILE A 177 -6.36 8.28 -21.36
CA ILE A 177 -6.19 7.04 -22.15
C ILE A 177 -6.78 5.84 -21.41
N ALA A 178 -6.60 5.76 -20.09
CA ALA A 178 -7.21 4.69 -19.29
C ALA A 178 -8.76 4.74 -19.33
N LEU A 179 -9.35 5.93 -19.32
CA LEU A 179 -10.80 6.10 -19.48
C LEU A 179 -11.27 5.75 -20.89
N ILE A 180 -10.52 6.14 -21.92
CA ILE A 180 -10.79 5.79 -23.32
C ILE A 180 -10.75 4.27 -23.54
N SER A 181 -9.81 3.54 -22.92
CA SER A 181 -9.76 2.08 -23.04
C SER A 181 -11.00 1.38 -22.49
N GLU A 182 -11.68 2.01 -21.52
CA GLU A 182 -12.95 1.57 -20.95
C GLU A 182 -14.17 2.18 -21.66
N LYS A 183 -13.97 2.85 -22.82
CA LYS A 183 -15.01 3.54 -23.61
C LYS A 183 -15.73 4.68 -22.86
N ARG A 184 -15.13 5.21 -21.80
CA ARG A 184 -15.65 6.35 -20.99
C ARG A 184 -15.20 7.68 -21.58
N TYR A 185 -15.65 7.97 -22.79
CA TYR A 185 -15.15 9.11 -23.58
C TYR A 185 -15.46 10.48 -22.97
N GLU A 186 -16.62 10.61 -22.33
CA GLU A 186 -17.05 11.88 -21.71
C GLU A 186 -16.16 12.23 -20.52
N GLU A 187 -15.98 11.28 -19.58
CA GLU A 187 -15.08 11.44 -18.44
C GLU A 187 -13.62 11.65 -18.88
N ALA A 188 -13.18 10.98 -19.95
CA ALA A 188 -11.87 11.20 -20.54
C ALA A 188 -11.69 12.65 -21.00
N LEU A 189 -12.71 13.23 -21.64
CA LEU A 189 -12.71 14.62 -22.07
C LEU A 189 -12.72 15.59 -20.88
N GLU A 190 -13.48 15.27 -19.83
CA GLU A 190 -13.48 16.06 -18.58
C GLU A 190 -12.09 16.10 -17.94
N VAL A 191 -11.43 14.95 -17.81
CA VAL A 191 -10.06 14.85 -17.27
C VAL A 191 -9.07 15.69 -18.08
N ILE A 192 -9.20 15.70 -19.41
CA ILE A 192 -8.36 16.55 -20.27
C ILE A 192 -8.66 18.03 -19.98
N LYS A 193 -9.94 18.40 -19.92
CA LYS A 193 -10.40 19.78 -19.73
C LYS A 193 -10.08 20.37 -18.36
N GLN A 194 -9.78 19.55 -17.35
CA GLN A 194 -9.30 20.01 -16.04
C GLN A 194 -8.03 20.87 -16.15
N TYR A 195 -7.15 20.54 -17.10
CA TYR A 195 -5.85 21.21 -17.27
C TYR A 195 -5.76 21.97 -18.60
N ASN A 196 -6.42 21.47 -19.64
CA ASN A 196 -6.34 22.02 -20.99
C ASN A 196 -7.73 22.39 -21.52
N PRO A 197 -8.12 23.68 -21.52
CA PRO A 197 -9.44 24.11 -21.99
C PRO A 197 -9.64 23.97 -23.51
N PHE A 198 -8.56 23.86 -24.29
CA PHE A 198 -8.60 23.78 -25.75
C PHE A 198 -7.85 22.54 -26.29
N PRO A 199 -8.26 21.32 -25.91
CA PRO A 199 -7.46 20.12 -26.18
C PRO A 199 -7.32 19.81 -27.67
N ALA A 200 -8.34 20.14 -28.47
CA ALA A 200 -8.30 19.98 -29.91
C ALA A 200 -7.27 20.89 -30.61
N THR A 201 -7.05 22.10 -30.09
CA THR A 201 -6.08 23.06 -30.64
C THR A 201 -4.69 22.76 -30.13
N VAL A 202 -4.54 22.59 -28.81
CA VAL A 202 -3.25 22.32 -28.17
C VAL A 202 -2.65 21.00 -28.67
N GLY A 203 -3.48 19.97 -28.92
CA GLY A 203 -3.01 18.72 -29.50
C GLY A 203 -2.38 18.86 -30.89
N ARG A 204 -2.79 19.85 -31.69
CA ARG A 204 -2.23 20.10 -33.04
C ARG A 204 -0.88 20.83 -33.02
N VAL A 205 -0.57 21.53 -31.93
CA VAL A 205 0.70 22.26 -31.75
C VAL A 205 1.64 21.54 -30.78
N CYS A 206 1.28 20.31 -30.37
CA CYS A 206 2.10 19.47 -29.50
C CYS A 206 3.43 19.15 -30.19
N HIS A 207 4.55 19.41 -29.51
CA HIS A 207 5.90 19.06 -29.97
C HIS A 207 6.40 17.75 -29.33
N HIS A 208 5.51 16.99 -28.69
CA HIS A 208 5.73 15.64 -28.15
C HIS A 208 6.96 15.47 -27.22
N PRO A 209 7.19 16.35 -26.23
CA PRO A 209 8.35 16.22 -25.33
C PRO A 209 8.32 14.94 -24.47
N CYS A 210 7.15 14.32 -24.32
CA CYS A 210 7.00 13.05 -23.59
C CYS A 210 7.51 11.82 -24.34
N GLU A 211 7.69 11.92 -25.67
CA GLU A 211 8.21 10.83 -26.49
C GLU A 211 9.69 10.58 -26.19
N THR A 212 10.49 11.64 -26.08
CA THR A 212 11.92 11.55 -25.76
C THR A 212 12.20 10.88 -24.40
N GLU A 213 11.36 11.17 -23.39
CA GLU A 213 11.50 10.65 -22.02
C GLU A 213 10.64 9.40 -21.77
N CYS A 214 10.15 8.75 -22.83
CA CYS A 214 9.22 7.63 -22.69
C CYS A 214 9.87 6.44 -21.97
N ASN A 215 9.19 5.93 -20.93
CA ASN A 215 9.66 4.76 -20.17
C ASN A 215 9.85 3.49 -21.03
N ARG A 216 9.23 3.43 -22.21
CA ARG A 216 9.39 2.33 -23.15
C ARG A 216 10.84 2.19 -23.66
N GLY A 217 11.61 3.29 -23.68
CA GLY A 217 13.04 3.26 -23.99
C GLY A 217 13.88 2.41 -23.02
N LYS A 218 13.32 1.98 -21.87
CA LYS A 218 13.96 1.00 -20.98
C LYS A 218 13.84 -0.45 -21.45
N LEU A 219 12.98 -0.72 -22.44
CA LEU A 219 12.70 -2.05 -22.96
C LEU A 219 13.20 -2.19 -24.41
N ASP A 220 12.73 -1.32 -25.30
CA ASP A 220 13.07 -1.32 -26.72
C ASP A 220 13.39 0.11 -27.18
N SER A 221 12.41 0.85 -27.70
CA SER A 221 12.59 2.22 -28.17
C SER A 221 11.51 3.13 -27.59
N PRO A 222 11.82 4.41 -27.33
CA PRO A 222 10.78 5.41 -27.10
C PRO A 222 9.74 5.39 -28.23
N VAL A 223 8.52 5.82 -27.91
CA VAL A 223 7.44 5.98 -28.90
C VAL A 223 7.69 7.26 -29.67
#